data_AF-A0A328ED93-F1
#
_entry.id   AF-A0A328ED93-F1
#
_cell.length_a   1.000
_cell.length_b   1.000
_cell.length_c   1.000
_cell.angle_alpha   90.00
_cell.angle_beta   90.00
_cell.angle_gamma   90.00
#
_symmetry.space_group_name_H-M   'P 1'
#
loop_
_entity.id
_entity.type
_entity.pdbx_description
1 polymer ?
#
loop_
_entity_poly.entity_id
_entity_poly.type
_entity_poly.pdbx_seq_one_letter_code
_entity_poly.pdbx_strand_id
1 'polypeptide(L)'
;MYNKGFFIESPVGNNEFSFDKRQNKKLFVPEIIEAKSFDEIKFQDDLEKIAFEDFDFDDKLSTNYGLKNFYRFQMGGKEVVLFDNHNHAFYFWYEARSRKIIGDKNILIHIDQHADTRDNGKIISKSDSKSLEKVFDFTNFVLNVGDYIIPAQKEGIIENIVQIRNTKNLEDYLQNFSNKKNNSKIILNLDLDFFASELDFIDFELKKKVILDAFEKASYVTVCTSPFFVDQGLAVEKFKEIFKEKLL
;
A
#
# COMPACT_ATOMS: atom_id res chain seq x y z
N MET A 1 -16.78 0.30 0.30
CA MET A 1 -16.71 1.77 0.17
C MET A 1 -16.02 2.20 -1.12
N TYR A 2 -14.96 1.51 -1.58
CA TYR A 2 -14.31 1.78 -2.87
C TYR A 2 -15.11 1.32 -4.11
N ASN A 3 -16.44 1.22 -4.05
CA ASN A 3 -17.27 0.71 -5.15
C ASN A 3 -17.57 1.75 -6.25
N LYS A 4 -17.06 2.98 -6.09
CA LYS A 4 -17.13 4.06 -7.06
C LYS A 4 -15.95 5.00 -6.84
N GLY A 5 -15.31 5.45 -7.90
CA GLY A 5 -14.26 6.46 -7.82
C GLY A 5 -14.77 7.82 -7.37
N PHE A 6 -13.93 8.59 -6.69
CA PHE A 6 -14.27 9.89 -6.11
C PHE A 6 -13.07 10.84 -6.07
N PHE A 7 -13.33 12.13 -5.86
CA PHE A 7 -12.30 13.14 -5.69
C PHE A 7 -12.16 13.55 -4.22
N ILE A 8 -10.93 13.78 -3.80
CA ILE A 8 -10.58 14.50 -2.57
C ILE A 8 -10.27 15.94 -2.99
N GLU A 9 -11.17 16.88 -2.67
CA GLU A 9 -11.07 18.28 -3.12
C GLU A 9 -10.58 19.24 -2.02
N SER A 10 -10.65 18.81 -0.76
CA SER A 10 -10.15 19.57 0.39
C SER A 10 -8.67 19.29 0.65
N PRO A 11 -7.91 20.22 1.28
CA PRO A 11 -6.49 20.06 1.61
C PRO A 11 -6.30 19.10 2.80
N VAL A 12 -6.63 17.83 2.60
CA VAL A 12 -6.60 16.79 3.63
C VAL A 12 -5.98 15.52 3.08
N GLY A 13 -5.47 14.67 3.99
CA GLY A 13 -4.81 13.42 3.62
C GLY A 13 -3.69 13.66 2.61
N ASN A 14 -3.67 12.91 1.51
CA ASN A 14 -2.69 13.12 0.44
C ASN A 14 -2.90 14.44 -0.33
N ASN A 15 -4.10 15.02 -0.34
CA ASN A 15 -4.32 16.27 -1.07
C ASN A 15 -3.75 17.49 -0.34
N GLU A 16 -3.34 17.35 0.93
CA GLU A 16 -2.66 18.40 1.70
C GLU A 16 -1.28 18.74 1.11
N PHE A 17 -0.60 17.78 0.47
CA PHE A 17 0.74 17.96 -0.11
C PHE A 17 0.75 19.09 -1.15
N SER A 18 1.57 20.10 -0.86
CA SER A 18 1.71 21.35 -1.61
C SER A 18 0.41 21.97 -2.09
N PHE A 19 -0.70 21.76 -1.38
CA PHE A 19 -2.03 22.11 -1.86
C PHE A 19 -2.10 23.55 -2.35
N ASP A 20 -1.60 24.51 -1.57
CA ASP A 20 -1.64 25.94 -1.92
C ASP A 20 -0.78 26.29 -3.14
N LYS A 21 0.32 25.57 -3.37
CA LYS A 21 1.25 25.80 -4.49
C LYS A 21 0.77 25.21 -5.82
N ARG A 22 0.03 24.08 -5.78
CA ARG A 22 -0.42 23.37 -7.00
C ARG A 22 -1.56 24.11 -7.70
N GLN A 23 -1.65 23.99 -9.02
CA GLN A 23 -2.80 24.50 -9.77
C GLN A 23 -4.01 23.58 -9.60
N ASN A 24 -3.82 22.28 -9.75
CA ASN A 24 -4.83 21.29 -9.47
C ASN A 24 -5.03 21.17 -7.94
N LYS A 25 -6.30 21.15 -7.50
CA LYS A 25 -6.71 21.14 -6.09
C LYS A 25 -7.45 19.87 -5.69
N LYS A 26 -7.49 18.87 -6.56
CA LYS A 26 -8.20 17.61 -6.32
C LYS A 26 -7.30 16.43 -6.64
N LEU A 27 -7.44 15.35 -5.88
CA LEU A 27 -6.87 14.05 -6.21
C LEU A 27 -8.00 13.05 -6.42
N PHE A 28 -7.82 12.14 -7.37
CA PHE A 28 -8.77 11.10 -7.70
C PHE A 28 -8.38 9.79 -7.03
N VAL A 29 -9.36 9.13 -6.44
CA VAL A 29 -9.24 7.78 -5.89
C VAL A 29 -10.15 6.87 -6.70
N PRO A 30 -9.61 5.86 -7.40
CA PRO A 30 -10.40 5.01 -8.26
C PRO A 30 -11.27 4.01 -7.49
N GLU A 31 -12.20 3.39 -8.19
CA GLU A 31 -12.95 2.25 -7.65
C GLU A 31 -12.08 1.00 -7.61
N ILE A 32 -12.45 0.05 -6.76
CA ILE A 32 -11.87 -1.30 -6.73
C ILE A 32 -12.71 -2.25 -7.56
N ILE A 33 -12.04 -3.08 -8.37
CA ILE A 33 -12.66 -4.16 -9.12
C ILE A 33 -12.01 -5.51 -8.79
N GLU A 34 -12.78 -6.59 -8.93
CA GLU A 34 -12.23 -7.94 -8.90
C GLU A 34 -11.58 -8.24 -10.26
N ALA A 35 -10.32 -8.68 -10.25
CA ALA A 35 -9.55 -9.01 -11.43
C ALA A 35 -9.15 -10.49 -11.43
N LYS A 36 -9.25 -11.11 -12.61
CA LYS A 36 -8.88 -12.52 -12.85
C LYS A 36 -7.54 -12.64 -13.55
N SER A 37 -7.14 -11.61 -14.31
CA SER A 37 -5.87 -11.55 -15.03
C SER A 37 -5.11 -10.26 -14.72
N PHE A 38 -3.79 -10.35 -14.70
CA PHE A 38 -2.90 -9.19 -14.69
C PHE A 38 -3.03 -8.30 -15.94
N ASP A 39 -3.60 -8.81 -17.03
CA ASP A 39 -3.83 -8.02 -18.25
C ASP A 39 -4.98 -7.01 -18.09
N GLU A 40 -5.81 -7.19 -17.05
CA GLU A 40 -6.86 -6.25 -16.67
C GLU A 40 -6.30 -5.00 -15.99
N ILE A 41 -5.05 -5.03 -15.52
CA ILE A 41 -4.38 -3.86 -14.95
C ILE A 41 -4.18 -2.83 -16.06
N LYS A 42 -4.89 -1.71 -15.95
CA LYS A 42 -4.79 -0.53 -16.80
C LYS A 42 -4.35 0.69 -15.98
N PHE A 43 -3.58 1.55 -16.62
CA PHE A 43 -3.27 2.89 -16.12
C PHE A 43 -4.41 3.85 -16.39
N GLN A 44 -4.52 4.88 -15.56
CA GLN A 44 -5.48 5.94 -15.76
C GLN A 44 -5.19 6.69 -17.06
N ASP A 45 -6.21 6.84 -17.90
CA ASP A 45 -6.16 7.49 -19.21
C ASP A 45 -6.92 8.83 -19.25
N ASP A 46 -7.63 9.17 -18.17
CA ASP A 46 -8.32 10.45 -17.99
C ASP A 46 -7.42 11.46 -17.27
N LEU A 47 -7.01 12.51 -17.99
CA LEU A 47 -6.09 13.53 -17.47
C LEU A 47 -6.69 14.39 -16.35
N GLU A 48 -8.00 14.31 -16.09
CA GLU A 48 -8.62 14.96 -14.93
C GLU A 48 -8.49 14.12 -13.64
N LYS A 49 -8.11 12.84 -13.77
CA LYS A 49 -8.05 11.87 -12.67
C LYS A 49 -6.62 11.67 -12.19
N ILE A 50 -6.08 12.70 -11.55
CA ILE A 50 -4.73 12.70 -10.99
C ILE A 50 -4.74 11.96 -9.65
N ALA A 51 -3.98 10.88 -9.51
CA ALA A 51 -3.89 10.07 -8.30
C ALA A 51 -2.99 10.70 -7.22
N PHE A 52 -1.93 11.40 -7.64
CA PHE A 52 -1.04 12.13 -6.74
C PHE A 52 -0.34 13.28 -7.47
N GLU A 53 -0.13 14.39 -6.77
CA GLU A 53 0.60 15.52 -7.33
C GLU A 53 1.29 16.30 -6.20
N ASP A 54 2.60 16.51 -6.35
CA ASP A 54 3.41 17.29 -5.42
C ASP A 54 4.66 17.82 -6.15
N PHE A 55 5.40 18.72 -5.50
CA PHE A 55 6.71 19.18 -5.97
C PHE A 55 7.80 18.20 -5.51
N ASP A 56 8.66 17.80 -6.42
CA ASP A 56 9.83 16.95 -6.13
C ASP A 56 10.97 17.75 -5.46
N PHE A 57 12.10 17.07 -5.21
CA PHE A 57 13.26 17.67 -4.56
C PHE A 57 13.92 18.81 -5.37
N ASP A 58 13.64 18.90 -6.67
CA ASP A 58 14.12 19.96 -7.56
C ASP A 58 13.08 21.09 -7.74
N ASP A 59 12.06 21.12 -6.89
CA ASP A 59 10.92 22.06 -6.94
C ASP A 59 10.18 22.00 -8.31
N LYS A 60 10.19 20.83 -8.94
CA LYS A 60 9.42 20.56 -10.16
C LYS A 60 8.14 19.82 -9.79
N LEU A 61 7.03 20.31 -10.33
CA LEU A 61 5.72 19.68 -10.16
C LEU A 61 5.71 18.31 -10.87
N SER A 62 5.36 17.27 -10.12
CA SER A 62 5.14 15.92 -10.63
C SER A 62 3.65 15.58 -10.52
N THR A 63 3.01 15.33 -11.67
CA THR A 63 1.59 14.97 -11.78
C THR A 63 1.47 13.51 -12.19
N ASN A 64 0.84 12.69 -11.34
CA ASN A 64 0.82 11.24 -11.51
C ASN A 64 -0.61 10.69 -11.51
N TYR A 65 -0.95 9.90 -12.53
CA TYR A 65 -2.33 9.45 -12.79
C TYR A 65 -2.66 8.08 -12.17
N GLY A 66 -1.66 7.27 -11.83
CA GLY A 66 -1.87 5.99 -11.15
C GLY A 66 -2.63 4.95 -11.97
N LEU A 67 -3.36 4.07 -11.28
CA LEU A 67 -4.13 3.00 -11.90
C LEU A 67 -5.53 3.48 -12.28
N LYS A 68 -6.10 2.85 -13.32
CA LYS A 68 -7.49 3.10 -13.73
C LYS A 68 -8.49 2.66 -12.67
N ASN A 69 -8.19 1.54 -12.01
CA ASN A 69 -8.94 0.93 -10.92
C ASN A 69 -7.94 0.47 -9.86
N PHE A 70 -8.37 0.32 -8.61
CA PHE A 70 -7.73 -0.63 -7.72
C PHE A 70 -8.17 -2.04 -8.11
N TYR A 71 -7.32 -3.03 -7.86
CA TYR A 71 -7.57 -4.41 -8.28
C TYR A 71 -7.49 -5.34 -7.09
N ARG A 72 -8.50 -6.20 -6.95
CA ARG A 72 -8.47 -7.33 -6.02
C ARG A 72 -8.26 -8.62 -6.81
N PHE A 73 -7.28 -9.41 -6.39
CA PHE A 73 -6.93 -10.70 -6.98
C PHE A 73 -7.07 -11.81 -5.94
N GLN A 74 -7.34 -13.02 -6.44
CA GLN A 74 -7.17 -14.26 -5.70
C GLN A 74 -5.90 -14.96 -6.22
N MET A 75 -4.90 -15.11 -5.35
CA MET A 75 -3.55 -15.56 -5.73
C MET A 75 -3.04 -16.53 -4.67
N GLY A 76 -2.67 -17.75 -5.06
CA GLY A 76 -2.16 -18.76 -4.12
C GLY A 76 -3.08 -19.02 -2.92
N GLY A 77 -4.40 -18.96 -3.14
CA GLY A 77 -5.42 -19.09 -2.08
C GLY A 77 -5.53 -17.90 -1.12
N LYS A 78 -4.92 -16.77 -1.45
CA LYS A 78 -4.89 -15.54 -0.66
C LYS A 78 -5.49 -14.39 -1.45
N GLU A 79 -6.01 -13.42 -0.73
CA GLU A 79 -6.47 -12.18 -1.32
C GLU A 79 -5.33 -11.15 -1.39
N VAL A 80 -5.17 -10.54 -2.55
CA VAL A 80 -4.18 -9.50 -2.83
C VAL A 80 -4.89 -8.27 -3.37
N VAL A 81 -4.65 -7.11 -2.77
CA VAL A 81 -5.20 -5.83 -3.26
C VAL A 81 -4.06 -4.96 -3.77
N LEU A 82 -4.17 -4.53 -5.03
CA LEU A 82 -3.26 -3.61 -5.72
C LEU A 82 -3.92 -2.23 -5.84
N PHE A 83 -3.23 -1.18 -5.39
CA PHE A 83 -3.74 0.19 -5.35
C PHE A 83 -2.61 1.22 -5.47
N ASP A 84 -2.97 2.50 -5.56
CA ASP A 84 -2.05 3.57 -5.97
C ASP A 84 -1.21 4.12 -4.82
N ASN A 85 -1.84 4.75 -3.82
CA ASN A 85 -1.15 5.42 -2.71
C ASN A 85 -1.18 4.57 -1.43
N HIS A 86 -0.07 4.53 -0.68
CA HIS A 86 0.12 3.49 0.34
C HIS A 86 -0.84 3.57 1.52
N ASN A 87 -1.36 4.77 1.84
CA ASN A 87 -2.35 4.98 2.89
C ASN A 87 -3.62 4.14 2.71
N HIS A 88 -4.00 3.79 1.48
CA HIS A 88 -5.18 2.96 1.22
C HIS A 88 -5.07 1.55 1.81
N ALA A 89 -3.85 1.06 2.08
CA ALA A 89 -3.63 -0.19 2.81
C ALA A 89 -4.43 -0.23 4.13
N PHE A 90 -4.51 0.91 4.82
CA PHE A 90 -5.23 1.06 6.07
C PHE A 90 -6.67 0.55 5.95
N TYR A 91 -7.47 1.09 5.01
CA TYR A 91 -8.84 0.65 4.81
C TYR A 91 -8.92 -0.85 4.52
N PHE A 92 -8.06 -1.35 3.62
CA PHE A 92 -8.11 -2.76 3.22
C PHE A 92 -7.79 -3.72 4.36
N TRP A 93 -6.96 -3.33 5.33
CA TRP A 93 -6.74 -4.13 6.54
C TRP A 93 -8.01 -4.22 7.41
N TYR A 94 -8.70 -3.11 7.64
CA TYR A 94 -9.95 -3.13 8.41
C TYR A 94 -11.07 -3.86 7.67
N GLU A 95 -11.12 -3.75 6.34
CA GLU A 95 -12.03 -4.54 5.51
C GLU A 95 -11.74 -6.05 5.64
N ALA A 96 -10.47 -6.46 5.58
CA ALA A 96 -10.05 -7.84 5.82
C ALA A 96 -10.39 -8.31 7.25
N ARG A 97 -10.22 -7.45 8.26
CA ARG A 97 -10.61 -7.73 9.65
C ARG A 97 -12.12 -7.92 9.79
N SER A 98 -12.94 -7.10 9.13
CA SER A 98 -14.40 -7.23 9.14
C SER A 98 -14.89 -8.57 8.57
N ARG A 99 -14.12 -9.12 7.61
CA ARG A 99 -14.33 -10.42 6.98
C ARG A 99 -13.62 -11.58 7.71
N LYS A 100 -12.98 -11.31 8.85
CA LYS A 100 -12.24 -12.28 9.68
C LYS A 100 -11.08 -12.99 8.95
N ILE A 101 -10.54 -12.39 7.88
CA ILE A 101 -9.33 -12.87 7.20
C ILE A 101 -8.12 -12.67 8.12
N ILE A 102 -8.09 -11.51 8.77
CA ILE A 102 -7.13 -11.13 9.81
C ILE A 102 -7.86 -10.74 11.10
N GLY A 103 -7.13 -10.65 12.21
CA GLY A 103 -7.67 -10.30 13.53
C GLY A 103 -7.16 -8.95 14.03
N ASP A 104 -7.04 -8.82 15.34
CA ASP A 104 -6.18 -7.82 15.97
C ASP A 104 -4.80 -8.44 16.25
N LYS A 105 -3.83 -7.60 16.63
CA LYS A 105 -2.46 -8.01 16.97
C LYS A 105 -1.74 -8.78 15.86
N ASN A 106 -1.94 -8.37 14.63
CA ASN A 106 -1.24 -8.94 13.48
C ASN A 106 0.23 -8.50 13.47
N ILE A 107 1.07 -9.30 12.81
CA ILE A 107 2.41 -8.88 12.40
C ILE A 107 2.30 -8.25 11.01
N LEU A 108 2.78 -7.02 10.86
CA LEU A 108 2.93 -6.36 9.57
C LEU A 108 4.34 -6.60 9.04
N ILE A 109 4.48 -7.28 7.91
CA ILE A 109 5.72 -7.26 7.13
C ILE A 109 5.59 -6.11 6.14
N HIS A 110 6.35 -5.05 6.35
CA HIS A 110 6.35 -3.84 5.54
C HIS A 110 7.61 -3.80 4.68
N ILE A 111 7.44 -3.94 3.37
CA ILE A 111 8.53 -3.91 2.37
C ILE A 111 8.34 -2.65 1.54
N ASP A 112 9.27 -1.70 1.66
CA ASP A 112 9.08 -0.33 1.18
C ASP A 112 10.44 0.39 1.21
N GLN A 113 10.66 1.41 0.37
CA GLN A 113 11.78 2.34 0.52
C GLN A 113 11.66 3.18 1.81
N HIS A 114 10.43 3.51 2.21
CA HIS A 114 10.04 4.34 3.32
C HIS A 114 9.58 3.51 4.54
N ALA A 115 9.39 4.18 5.68
CA ALA A 115 8.95 3.52 6.91
C ALA A 115 7.46 3.67 7.17
N ASP A 116 6.84 4.72 6.64
CA ASP A 116 5.42 5.08 6.80
C ASP A 116 4.90 5.12 8.24
N THR A 117 5.82 5.40 9.17
CA THR A 117 5.56 5.42 10.62
C THR A 117 5.65 6.83 11.21
N ARG A 118 5.37 7.90 10.44
CA ARG A 118 5.35 9.26 11.03
C ARG A 118 4.22 9.34 12.04
N ASP A 119 4.53 9.71 13.29
CA ASP A 119 3.51 9.88 14.32
C ASP A 119 3.06 11.33 14.40
N ASN A 120 1.93 11.63 13.77
CA ASN A 120 1.31 12.95 13.76
C ASN A 120 0.14 13.06 14.77
N GLY A 121 0.05 12.15 15.75
CA GLY A 121 -1.02 12.12 16.75
C GLY A 121 -2.40 11.68 16.23
N LYS A 122 -2.50 11.29 14.96
CA LYS A 122 -3.72 10.77 14.33
C LYS A 122 -4.08 9.40 14.94
N ILE A 123 -5.32 9.24 15.38
CA ILE A 123 -5.82 8.02 16.03
C ILE A 123 -7.25 7.77 15.56
N ILE A 124 -7.58 6.51 15.31
CA ILE A 124 -8.96 6.04 15.19
C ILE A 124 -9.33 5.24 16.45
N SER A 125 -10.52 5.47 17.01
CA SER A 125 -10.94 4.73 18.20
C SER A 125 -11.29 3.27 17.85
N LYS A 126 -11.20 2.36 18.84
CA LYS A 126 -11.64 0.96 18.68
C LYS A 126 -13.12 0.83 18.30
N SER A 127 -13.93 1.84 18.65
CA SER A 127 -15.34 1.86 18.29
C SER A 127 -15.56 2.30 16.84
N ASP A 128 -14.82 3.32 16.39
CA ASP A 128 -14.92 3.84 15.04
C ASP A 128 -14.31 2.88 14.02
N SER A 129 -13.23 2.19 14.39
CA SER A 129 -12.54 1.22 13.55
C SER A 129 -13.37 -0.02 13.19
N LYS A 130 -14.54 -0.20 13.83
CA LYS A 130 -15.51 -1.25 13.49
C LYS A 130 -16.46 -0.83 12.36
N SER A 131 -16.55 0.47 12.06
CA SER A 131 -17.32 0.98 10.92
C SER A 131 -16.40 1.17 9.71
N LEU A 132 -16.64 0.42 8.65
CA LEU A 132 -15.87 0.57 7.40
C LEU A 132 -16.06 1.95 6.76
N GLU A 133 -17.18 2.61 7.01
CA GLU A 133 -17.41 4.00 6.58
C GLU A 133 -16.47 4.96 7.31
N LYS A 134 -16.40 4.88 8.64
CA LYS A 134 -15.47 5.73 9.41
C LYS A 134 -14.01 5.43 9.11
N VAL A 135 -13.67 4.16 8.87
CA VAL A 135 -12.32 3.78 8.44
C VAL A 135 -12.02 4.36 7.06
N PHE A 136 -12.97 4.29 6.14
CA PHE A 136 -12.82 4.89 4.81
C PHE A 136 -12.58 6.40 4.91
N ASP A 137 -13.38 7.10 5.71
CA ASP A 137 -13.20 8.54 5.90
C ASP A 137 -11.84 8.87 6.52
N PHE A 138 -11.44 8.12 7.55
CA PHE A 138 -10.14 8.28 8.19
C PHE A 138 -8.99 8.02 7.20
N THR A 139 -9.11 6.99 6.37
CA THR A 139 -8.09 6.63 5.37
C THR A 139 -7.87 7.72 4.34
N ASN A 140 -8.96 8.32 3.83
CA ASN A 140 -8.90 9.22 2.68
C ASN A 140 -8.82 10.70 3.06
N PHE A 141 -9.36 11.09 4.22
CA PHE A 141 -9.46 12.49 4.63
C PHE A 141 -8.66 12.82 5.89
N VAL A 142 -7.97 11.85 6.50
CA VAL A 142 -7.11 12.09 7.68
C VAL A 142 -5.70 11.59 7.45
N LEU A 143 -5.53 10.37 6.94
CA LEU A 143 -4.21 9.76 6.72
C LEU A 143 -3.58 10.21 5.40
N ASN A 144 -2.25 10.21 5.38
CA ASN A 144 -1.47 10.34 4.16
C ASN A 144 -0.47 9.18 4.01
N VAL A 145 0.22 9.11 2.87
CA VAL A 145 1.16 8.03 2.55
C VAL A 145 2.21 7.80 3.64
N GLY A 146 2.62 8.82 4.41
CA GLY A 146 3.70 8.68 5.39
C GLY A 146 3.27 8.34 6.83
N ASP A 147 1.97 8.26 7.14
CA ASP A 147 1.51 8.23 8.54
C ASP A 147 0.39 7.23 8.89
N TYR A 148 0.07 6.28 8.01
CA TYR A 148 -1.05 5.36 8.22
C TYR A 148 -0.75 4.16 9.13
N ILE A 149 0.52 3.77 9.30
CA ILE A 149 0.89 2.57 10.09
C ILE A 149 0.72 2.82 11.60
N ILE A 150 1.16 3.97 12.11
CA ILE A 150 1.09 4.28 13.54
C ILE A 150 -0.35 4.26 14.08
N PRO A 151 -1.35 4.88 13.41
CA PRO A 151 -2.75 4.75 13.80
C PRO A 151 -3.24 3.30 13.86
N ALA A 152 -2.78 2.43 12.95
CA ALA A 152 -3.15 1.01 12.94
C ALA A 152 -2.53 0.26 14.14
N GLN A 153 -1.29 0.60 14.50
CA GLN A 153 -0.64 0.05 15.69
C GLN A 153 -1.30 0.54 16.99
N LYS A 154 -1.63 1.84 17.07
CA LYS A 154 -2.32 2.43 18.24
C LYS A 154 -3.73 1.86 18.44
N GLU A 155 -4.45 1.57 17.37
CA GLU A 155 -5.77 0.93 17.44
C GLU A 155 -5.69 -0.55 17.85
N GLY A 156 -4.58 -1.21 17.51
CA GLY A 156 -4.28 -2.60 17.88
C GLY A 156 -4.55 -3.63 16.79
N ILE A 157 -4.91 -3.23 15.57
CA ILE A 157 -4.94 -4.16 14.42
C ILE A 157 -3.52 -4.65 14.08
N ILE A 158 -2.49 -3.81 14.26
CA ILE A 158 -1.07 -4.20 14.17
C ILE A 158 -0.45 -4.22 15.58
N GLU A 159 0.31 -5.27 15.91
CA GLU A 159 1.09 -5.34 17.16
C GLU A 159 2.60 -5.19 16.90
N ASN A 160 3.11 -5.86 15.87
CA ASN A 160 4.54 -5.85 15.53
C ASN A 160 4.73 -5.50 14.07
N ILE A 161 5.81 -4.78 13.76
CA ILE A 161 6.20 -4.42 12.40
C ILE A 161 7.58 -4.99 12.11
N VAL A 162 7.70 -5.72 11.00
CA VAL A 162 8.97 -6.14 10.40
C VAL A 162 9.23 -5.22 9.23
N GLN A 163 10.13 -4.25 9.42
CA GLN A 163 10.50 -3.25 8.41
C GLN A 163 11.60 -3.78 7.50
N ILE A 164 11.37 -3.77 6.19
CA ILE A 164 12.32 -4.23 5.17
C ILE A 164 12.52 -3.13 4.14
N ARG A 165 13.64 -2.40 4.27
CA ARG A 165 13.90 -1.19 3.46
C ARG A 165 15.26 -1.18 2.76
N ASN A 166 16.10 -2.18 3.00
CA ASN A 166 17.44 -2.29 2.42
C ASN A 166 17.96 -3.74 2.46
N THR A 167 19.12 -3.98 1.85
CA THR A 167 19.78 -5.29 1.79
C THR A 167 19.93 -5.95 3.16
N LYS A 168 20.39 -5.20 4.17
CA LYS A 168 20.55 -5.74 5.52
C LYS A 168 19.22 -6.25 6.09
N ASN A 169 18.12 -5.53 5.87
CA ASN A 169 16.82 -5.99 6.34
C ASN A 169 16.33 -7.25 5.61
N LEU A 170 16.64 -7.40 4.32
CA LEU A 170 16.34 -8.63 3.56
C LEU A 170 17.11 -9.83 4.16
N GLU A 171 18.39 -9.64 4.45
CA GLU A 171 19.23 -10.68 5.07
C GLU A 171 18.76 -11.02 6.49
N ASP A 172 18.51 -9.99 7.31
CA ASP A 172 18.00 -10.15 8.68
C ASP A 172 16.65 -10.87 8.68
N TYR A 173 15.76 -10.59 7.72
CA TYR A 173 14.49 -11.29 7.55
C TYR A 173 14.72 -12.79 7.31
N LEU A 174 15.58 -13.15 6.35
CA LEU A 174 15.86 -14.56 6.04
C LEU A 174 16.50 -15.30 7.21
N GLN A 175 17.41 -14.65 7.94
CA GLN A 175 18.11 -15.26 9.05
C GLN A 175 17.22 -15.41 10.30
N ASN A 176 16.46 -14.38 10.64
CA ASN A 176 15.82 -14.26 11.96
C ASN A 176 14.31 -14.43 11.94
N PHE A 177 13.65 -14.18 10.81
CA PHE A 177 12.19 -14.19 10.71
C PHE A 177 11.65 -15.35 9.87
N SER A 178 12.27 -15.64 8.72
CA SER A 178 11.74 -16.60 7.74
C SER A 178 11.50 -18.00 8.32
N ASN A 179 12.36 -18.48 9.22
CA ASN A 179 12.20 -19.80 9.86
C ASN A 179 11.46 -19.75 11.21
N LYS A 180 10.99 -18.58 11.65
CA LYS A 180 10.36 -18.41 12.95
C LYS A 180 8.89 -18.84 12.87
N LYS A 181 8.47 -19.71 13.80
CA LYS A 181 7.05 -20.01 13.98
C LYS A 181 6.35 -18.80 14.59
N ASN A 182 5.39 -18.24 13.87
CA ASN A 182 4.57 -17.13 14.34
C ASN A 182 3.15 -17.62 14.59
N ASN A 183 2.62 -17.34 15.79
CA ASN A 183 1.24 -17.69 16.14
C ASN A 183 0.25 -16.58 15.76
N SER A 184 0.74 -15.35 15.53
CA SER A 184 -0.06 -14.23 15.06
C SER A 184 -0.24 -14.32 13.54
N LYS A 185 -1.37 -13.77 13.06
CA LYS A 185 -1.62 -13.59 11.63
C LYS A 185 -0.64 -12.55 11.07
N ILE A 186 -0.23 -12.76 9.82
CA ILE A 186 0.72 -11.91 9.10
C ILE A 186 -0.01 -11.16 7.99
N ILE A 187 0.27 -9.86 7.87
CA ILE A 187 -0.11 -9.03 6.73
C ILE A 187 1.17 -8.70 5.99
N LEU A 188 1.21 -8.97 4.68
CA LEU A 188 2.25 -8.45 3.81
C LEU A 188 1.76 -7.11 3.24
N ASN A 189 2.52 -6.05 3.49
CA ASN A 189 2.31 -4.74 2.90
C ASN A 189 3.55 -4.39 2.07
N LEU A 190 3.38 -4.37 0.76
CA LEU A 190 4.46 -4.15 -0.21
C LEU A 190 4.24 -2.82 -0.92
N ASP A 191 5.18 -1.90 -0.80
CA ASP A 191 5.35 -0.79 -1.73
C ASP A 191 6.26 -1.21 -2.89
N LEU A 192 5.83 -0.92 -4.11
CA LEU A 192 6.61 -1.19 -5.32
C LEU A 192 7.67 -0.13 -5.59
N ASP A 193 7.68 0.99 -4.86
CA ASP A 193 8.81 1.92 -4.80
C ASP A 193 10.10 1.26 -4.28
N PHE A 194 9.99 0.08 -3.65
CA PHE A 194 11.13 -0.76 -3.31
C PHE A 194 11.94 -1.22 -4.53
N PHE A 195 11.37 -1.08 -5.74
CA PHE A 195 12.01 -1.31 -7.04
C PHE A 195 12.35 -0.02 -7.79
N ALA A 196 12.24 1.16 -7.16
CA ALA A 196 12.73 2.40 -7.73
C ALA A 196 14.25 2.34 -7.93
N SER A 197 14.73 3.13 -8.90
CA SER A 197 16.12 3.12 -9.37
C SER A 197 17.15 3.37 -8.26
N GLU A 198 16.75 4.11 -7.23
CA GLU A 198 17.50 4.44 -6.03
C GLU A 198 17.91 3.18 -5.25
N LEU A 199 17.19 2.07 -5.43
CA LEU A 199 17.40 0.80 -4.76
C LEU A 199 17.88 -0.31 -5.71
N ASP A 200 18.34 0.02 -6.93
CA ASP A 200 18.84 -0.96 -7.91
C ASP A 200 20.12 -1.68 -7.45
N PHE A 201 20.86 -1.10 -6.50
CA PHE A 201 22.03 -1.74 -5.90
C PHE A 201 21.66 -2.99 -5.06
N ILE A 202 20.38 -3.16 -4.72
CA ILE A 202 19.87 -4.32 -3.99
C ILE A 202 19.46 -5.40 -4.99
N ASP A 203 20.05 -6.59 -4.86
CA ASP A 203 19.80 -7.73 -5.74
C ASP A 203 18.31 -8.09 -5.88
N PHE A 204 17.83 -8.15 -7.12
CA PHE A 204 16.43 -8.40 -7.43
C PHE A 204 15.97 -9.79 -6.96
N GLU A 205 16.80 -10.82 -7.14
CA GLU A 205 16.44 -12.19 -6.73
C GLU A 205 16.32 -12.30 -5.21
N LEU A 206 17.14 -11.56 -4.45
CA LEU A 206 17.00 -11.43 -3.01
C LEU A 206 15.68 -10.72 -2.63
N LYS A 207 15.33 -9.59 -3.28
CA LYS A 207 14.04 -8.90 -3.06
C LYS A 207 12.88 -9.87 -3.30
N LYS A 208 12.87 -10.51 -4.47
CA LYS A 208 11.82 -11.45 -4.90
C LYS A 208 11.70 -12.65 -3.96
N LYS A 209 12.82 -13.24 -3.53
CA LYS A 209 12.83 -14.35 -2.58
C LYS A 209 12.17 -13.97 -1.26
N VAL A 210 12.50 -12.81 -0.70
CA VAL A 210 11.91 -12.34 0.56
C VAL A 210 10.43 -12.02 0.40
N ILE A 211 10.04 -11.35 -0.70
CA ILE A 211 8.63 -11.02 -0.97
C ILE A 211 7.79 -12.29 -1.11
N LEU A 212 8.26 -13.30 -1.85
CA LEU A 212 7.55 -14.57 -2.01
C LEU A 212 7.47 -15.36 -0.69
N ASP A 213 8.53 -15.36 0.11
CA ASP A 213 8.51 -16.00 1.42
C ASP A 213 7.52 -15.31 2.39
N ALA A 214 7.47 -13.98 2.38
CA ALA A 214 6.51 -13.20 3.14
C ALA A 214 5.08 -13.45 2.65
N PHE A 215 4.88 -13.49 1.33
CA PHE A 215 3.60 -13.80 0.70
C PHE A 215 3.06 -15.17 1.14
N GLU A 216 3.91 -16.21 1.17
CA GLU A 216 3.46 -17.54 1.57
C GLU A 216 3.00 -17.60 3.03
N LYS A 217 3.61 -16.80 3.90
CA LYS A 217 3.25 -16.70 5.32
C LYS A 217 2.07 -15.78 5.59
N ALA A 218 1.78 -14.84 4.69
CA ALA A 218 0.74 -13.85 4.87
C ALA A 218 -0.66 -14.47 4.82
N SER A 219 -1.57 -13.91 5.62
CA SER A 219 -3.01 -14.18 5.54
C SER A 219 -3.74 -13.16 4.66
N TYR A 220 -3.13 -12.00 4.44
CA TYR A 220 -3.66 -10.92 3.60
C TYR A 220 -2.51 -10.10 3.02
N VAL A 221 -2.68 -9.60 1.80
CA VAL A 221 -1.62 -8.89 1.07
C VAL A 221 -2.16 -7.59 0.51
N THR A 222 -1.47 -6.49 0.82
CA THR A 222 -1.68 -5.17 0.23
C THR A 222 -0.45 -4.78 -0.57
N VAL A 223 -0.64 -4.31 -1.80
CA VAL A 223 0.42 -3.87 -2.71
C VAL A 223 0.11 -2.48 -3.22
N CYS A 224 1.06 -1.57 -3.06
CA CYS A 224 0.98 -0.19 -3.49
C CYS A 224 1.86 0.03 -4.74
N THR A 225 1.37 0.76 -5.75
CA THR A 225 2.18 1.13 -6.92
C THR A 225 2.90 2.46 -6.77
N SER A 226 2.56 3.28 -5.77
CA SER A 226 3.24 4.52 -5.39
C SER A 226 3.60 5.43 -6.56
N PRO A 227 2.60 5.97 -7.28
CA PRO A 227 2.80 6.68 -8.55
C PRO A 227 3.66 7.93 -8.48
N PHE A 228 3.86 8.51 -7.30
CA PHE A 228 4.79 9.62 -7.11
C PHE A 228 6.25 9.18 -6.97
N PHE A 229 6.50 7.95 -6.50
CA PHE A 229 7.83 7.46 -6.11
C PHE A 229 8.44 6.48 -7.12
N VAL A 230 7.63 5.86 -7.98
CA VAL A 230 8.11 4.90 -8.98
C VAL A 230 7.29 4.96 -10.27
N ASP A 231 7.98 4.75 -11.40
CA ASP A 231 7.32 4.61 -12.71
C ASP A 231 6.26 3.50 -12.67
N GLN A 232 5.05 3.82 -13.12
CA GLN A 232 3.92 2.91 -13.03
C GLN A 232 4.07 1.69 -13.95
N GLY A 233 4.76 1.84 -15.08
CA GLY A 233 5.13 0.72 -15.94
C GLY A 233 6.02 -0.27 -15.20
N LEU A 234 7.10 0.23 -14.59
CA LEU A 234 8.03 -0.55 -13.79
C LEU A 234 7.35 -1.22 -12.58
N ALA A 235 6.57 -0.48 -11.79
CA ALA A 235 5.86 -1.03 -10.63
C ALA A 235 4.97 -2.21 -11.04
N VAL A 236 4.14 -2.02 -12.08
CA VAL A 236 3.25 -3.08 -12.58
C VAL A 236 4.04 -4.24 -13.21
N GLU A 237 5.14 -3.99 -13.91
CA GLU A 237 6.04 -5.04 -14.39
C GLU A 237 6.56 -5.91 -13.24
N LYS A 238 7.09 -5.29 -12.17
CA LYS A 238 7.64 -6.02 -11.02
C LYS A 238 6.57 -6.78 -10.26
N PHE A 239 5.39 -6.20 -10.07
CA PHE A 239 4.24 -6.90 -9.52
C PHE A 239 3.93 -8.18 -10.31
N LYS A 240 3.81 -8.07 -11.64
CA LYS A 240 3.56 -9.22 -12.52
C LYS A 240 4.69 -10.24 -12.45
N GLU A 241 5.94 -9.81 -12.49
CA GLU A 241 7.11 -10.68 -12.49
C GLU A 241 7.24 -11.50 -11.19
N ILE A 242 6.99 -10.88 -10.04
CA ILE A 242 7.06 -11.53 -8.73
C ILE A 242 5.94 -12.56 -8.60
N PHE A 243 4.71 -12.18 -8.96
CA PHE A 243 3.52 -13.00 -8.70
C PHE A 243 3.03 -13.83 -9.89
N LYS A 244 3.78 -13.91 -10.99
CA LYS A 244 3.40 -14.64 -12.23
C LYS A 244 2.96 -16.10 -11.98
N GLU A 245 3.56 -16.78 -11.01
CA GLU A 245 3.28 -18.19 -10.68
C GLU A 245 2.23 -18.35 -9.57
N LYS A 246 1.67 -17.24 -9.07
CA LYS A 246 0.70 -17.21 -7.97
C LYS A 246 -0.71 -16.92 -8.42
N LEU A 247 -0.88 -16.35 -9.61
CA LEU A 247 -2.19 -16.14 -10.22
C LEU A 247 -2.72 -17.51 -10.70
N LEU A 248 -3.90 -17.89 -10.22
CA LEU A 248 -4.58 -19.16 -10.56
C LEU A 248 -5.50 -18.99 -11.76
#